data_AF-A0A350KN91-F1
#
_entry.id   AF-A0A350KN91-F1
#
_cell.length_a   1.000
_cell.length_b   1.000
_cell.length_c   1.000
_cell.angle_alpha   90.00
_cell.angle_beta   90.00
_cell.angle_gamma   90.00
#
_symmetry.space_group_name_H-M   'P 1'
#
loop_
_entity.id
_entity.type
_entity.pdbx_description
1 polymer ?
#
loop_
_entity_poly.entity_id
_entity_poly.type
_entity_poly.pdbx_seq_one_letter_code
_entity_poly.pdbx_strand_id
1 'polypeptide(L)'
;MNTKEKILMTALRLFARNGCEAVSVGDIAADLNMAKSALYKHYKNKRAVFDGIVAKMFEIDAERARLSGVPEQKRADDPAAYAKTTFENLKRFTIAQFEFWTRDEFARDFRKMLTLEQY
;
A
#
# COMPACT_ATOMS: atom_id res chain seq x y z
N MET A 1 -2.86 -2.41 15.56
CA MET A 1 -3.38 -2.90 14.27
C MET A 1 -4.83 -3.33 14.44
N ASN A 2 -5.75 -2.68 13.74
CA ASN A 2 -7.19 -2.97 13.83
C ASN A 2 -7.59 -4.13 12.88
N THR A 3 -8.84 -4.61 12.97
CA THR A 3 -9.33 -5.72 12.13
C THR A 3 -9.28 -5.40 10.63
N LYS A 4 -9.59 -4.15 10.26
CA LYS A 4 -9.55 -3.71 8.86
C LYS A 4 -8.12 -3.80 8.29
N GLU A 5 -7.12 -3.37 9.06
CA GLU A 5 -5.70 -3.49 8.71
C GLU A 5 -5.24 -4.96 8.64
N LYS A 6 -5.71 -5.83 9.54
CA LYS A 6 -5.43 -7.28 9.47
C LYS A 6 -5.94 -7.91 8.18
N ILE A 7 -7.16 -7.56 7.77
CA ILE A 7 -7.75 -8.00 6.50
C ILE A 7 -6.90 -7.50 5.32
N LEU A 8 -6.55 -6.22 5.33
CA LEU A 8 -5.74 -5.59 4.28
C LEU A 8 -4.38 -6.28 4.12
N MET A 9 -3.64 -6.46 5.21
CA MET A 9 -2.30 -7.09 5.18
C MET A 9 -2.36 -8.55 4.74
N THR A 10 -3.37 -9.29 5.21
CA THR A 10 -3.55 -10.70 4.82
C THR A 10 -3.90 -10.83 3.34
N ALA A 11 -4.81 -9.98 2.86
CA ALA A 11 -5.16 -9.93 1.46
C ALA A 11 -3.96 -9.58 0.57
N LEU A 12 -3.18 -8.57 0.95
CA LEU A 12 -1.95 -8.20 0.24
C LEU A 12 -0.98 -9.38 0.10
N ARG A 13 -0.73 -10.10 1.20
CA ARG A 13 0.14 -11.28 1.19
C ARG A 13 -0.39 -12.38 0.27
N LEU A 14 -1.70 -12.64 0.30
CA LEU A 14 -2.33 -13.65 -0.56
C LEU A 14 -2.28 -13.23 -2.03
N PHE A 15 -2.58 -11.97 -2.34
CA PHE A 15 -2.49 -11.43 -3.70
C PHE A 15 -1.05 -11.49 -4.24
N ALA A 16 -0.07 -11.12 -3.41
CA ALA A 16 1.35 -11.17 -3.78
C ALA A 16 1.88 -12.58 -4.03
N ARG A 17 1.24 -13.61 -3.48
CA ARG A 17 1.64 -15.02 -3.65
C ARG A 17 0.91 -15.72 -4.79
N ASN A 18 -0.38 -15.44 -4.93
CA ASN A 18 -1.28 -16.24 -5.75
C ASN A 18 -1.90 -15.45 -6.93
N GLY A 19 -1.73 -14.13 -6.98
CA GLY A 19 -2.47 -13.22 -7.88
C GLY A 19 -3.80 -12.76 -7.28
N CYS A 20 -4.24 -11.55 -7.63
CA CYS A 20 -5.51 -10.99 -7.19
C CYS A 20 -6.70 -11.75 -7.77
N GLU A 21 -6.62 -12.27 -9.00
CA GLU A 21 -7.71 -13.02 -9.61
C GLU A 21 -8.01 -14.33 -8.85
N ALA A 22 -6.98 -15.12 -8.56
CA ALA A 22 -7.08 -16.43 -7.94
C ALA A 22 -7.51 -16.39 -6.46
N VAL A 23 -7.37 -15.24 -5.79
CA VAL A 23 -7.74 -15.09 -4.38
C VAL A 23 -9.18 -14.59 -4.26
N SER A 24 -9.96 -15.26 -3.41
CA SER A 24 -11.31 -14.86 -3.05
C SER A 24 -11.37 -14.20 -1.67
N VAL A 25 -12.49 -13.51 -1.39
CA VAL A 25 -12.78 -13.02 -0.03
C VAL A 25 -12.91 -14.17 0.99
N GLY A 26 -13.29 -15.36 0.53
CA GLY A 26 -13.35 -16.56 1.36
C GLY A 26 -11.98 -16.99 1.83
N ASP A 27 -10.99 -16.99 0.93
CA ASP A 27 -9.61 -17.38 1.26
C ASP A 27 -8.99 -16.45 2.29
N ILE A 28 -9.22 -15.13 2.14
CA ILE A 28 -8.76 -14.13 3.10
C ILE A 28 -9.40 -14.35 4.48
N ALA A 29 -10.72 -14.62 4.51
CA ALA A 29 -11.44 -14.87 5.76
C ALA A 29 -10.97 -16.18 6.43
N ALA A 30 -10.71 -17.22 5.64
CA ALA A 30 -10.20 -18.50 6.12
C ALA A 30 -8.78 -18.36 6.72
N ASP A 31 -7.87 -17.64 6.05
CA ASP A 31 -6.50 -17.40 6.54
C ASP A 31 -6.48 -16.62 7.87
N LEU A 32 -7.51 -15.78 8.09
CA LEU A 32 -7.71 -15.02 9.34
C LEU A 32 -8.54 -15.76 10.40
N ASN A 33 -8.98 -17.00 10.15
CA ASN A 33 -9.90 -17.75 11.00
C ASN A 33 -11.17 -16.95 11.37
N MET A 34 -11.75 -16.24 10.40
CA MET A 34 -12.96 -15.44 10.61
C MET A 34 -14.08 -15.82 9.65
N ALA A 35 -15.32 -15.57 10.06
CA ALA A 35 -16.47 -15.70 9.18
C ALA A 35 -16.39 -14.67 8.05
N LYS A 36 -16.76 -15.09 6.83
CA LYS A 36 -16.85 -14.21 5.65
C LYS A 36 -17.75 -12.98 5.91
N SER A 37 -18.82 -13.15 6.70
CA SER A 37 -19.72 -12.07 7.13
C SER A 37 -19.03 -11.02 8.00
N ALA A 38 -18.04 -11.39 8.82
CA ALA A 38 -17.26 -10.45 9.62
C ALA A 38 -16.31 -9.61 8.74
N LEU A 39 -15.70 -10.22 7.72
CA LEU A 39 -14.88 -9.50 6.73
C LEU A 39 -15.73 -8.47 5.97
N TYR A 40 -16.94 -8.86 5.56
CA TYR A 40 -17.87 -7.95 4.85
C TYR A 40 -18.31 -6.73 5.66
N LYS A 41 -18.19 -6.74 7.00
CA LYS A 41 -18.41 -5.54 7.83
C LYS A 41 -17.34 -4.46 7.61
N HIS A 42 -16.15 -4.85 7.15
CA HIS A 42 -15.02 -3.94 6.89
C HIS A 42 -14.83 -3.63 5.41
N TYR A 43 -15.04 -4.61 4.53
CA TYR A 43 -14.87 -4.46 3.09
C TYR A 43 -16.02 -5.11 2.33
N LYS A 44 -16.74 -4.33 1.52
CA LYS A 44 -17.95 -4.78 0.82
C LYS A 44 -17.69 -5.88 -0.22
N ASN A 45 -16.49 -5.93 -0.80
CA ASN A 45 -16.10 -6.90 -1.84
C ASN A 45 -14.57 -6.95 -1.97
N LYS A 46 -14.06 -7.87 -2.81
CA LYS A 46 -12.61 -8.02 -3.09
C LYS A 46 -11.99 -6.72 -3.60
N ARG A 47 -12.71 -5.99 -4.46
CA ARG A 47 -12.25 -4.72 -5.04
C ARG A 47 -12.01 -3.65 -3.96
N ALA A 48 -12.90 -3.55 -2.97
CA ALA A 48 -12.74 -2.63 -1.84
C ALA A 48 -11.49 -2.96 -0.99
N VAL A 49 -11.11 -4.24 -0.89
CA VAL A 49 -9.87 -4.65 -0.21
C VAL A 49 -8.65 -4.17 -1.02
N PHE A 50 -8.66 -4.42 -2.34
CA PHE A 50 -7.61 -3.95 -3.25
C PHE A 50 -7.46 -2.42 -3.22
N ASP A 51 -8.55 -1.68 -3.36
CA ASP A 51 -8.54 -0.22 -3.29
C ASP A 51 -8.01 0.27 -1.92
N GLY A 52 -8.30 -0.46 -0.84
CA GLY A 52 -7.75 -0.21 0.49
C GLY A 52 -6.22 -0.40 0.54
N ILE A 53 -5.68 -1.43 -0.11
CA ILE A 53 -4.23 -1.65 -0.22
C ILE A 53 -3.57 -0.49 -0.97
N VAL A 54 -4.15 -0.07 -2.09
CA VAL A 54 -3.64 1.06 -2.89
C VAL A 54 -3.71 2.37 -2.11
N ALA A 55 -4.83 2.63 -1.44
CA ALA A 55 -4.96 3.79 -0.55
C ALA A 55 -3.90 3.79 0.55
N LYS A 56 -3.61 2.62 1.16
CA LYS A 56 -2.58 2.50 2.18
C LYS A 56 -1.18 2.82 1.63
N MET A 57 -0.87 2.42 0.40
CA MET A 57 0.39 2.80 -0.25
C MET A 57 0.48 4.32 -0.44
N PHE A 58 -0.60 4.98 -0.89
CA PHE A 58 -0.61 6.45 -1.00
C PHE A 58 -0.47 7.15 0.35
N GLU A 59 -1.10 6.64 1.41
CA GLU A 59 -0.92 7.17 2.77
C GLU A 59 0.55 7.06 3.23
N ILE A 60 1.20 5.92 2.97
CA ILE A 60 2.61 5.72 3.33
C ILE A 60 3.51 6.67 2.54
N ASP A 61 3.26 6.83 1.24
CA ASP A 61 4.05 7.72 0.37
C ASP A 61 3.93 9.19 0.82
N ALA A 62 2.70 9.66 1.06
CA ALA A 62 2.42 11.00 1.55
C ALA A 62 3.09 11.27 2.90
N GLU A 63 3.03 10.32 3.84
CA GLU A 63 3.68 10.47 5.14
C GLU A 63 5.20 10.52 5.01
N ARG A 64 5.81 9.69 4.16
CA ARG A 64 7.26 9.72 3.90
C ARG A 64 7.70 11.03 3.25
N ALA A 65 6.89 11.56 2.33
CA ALA A 65 7.14 12.86 1.71
C ALA A 65 7.14 13.98 2.75
N ARG A 66 6.11 14.02 3.60
CA ARG A 66 5.97 14.96 4.71
C ARG A 66 7.14 14.91 5.68
N LEU A 67 7.49 13.71 6.17
CA LEU A 67 8.61 13.51 7.10
C LEU A 67 9.97 13.91 6.50
N SER A 68 10.10 13.84 5.17
CA SER A 68 11.32 14.22 4.47
C SER A 68 11.37 15.69 4.07
N GLY A 69 10.26 16.42 4.24
CA GLY A 69 10.13 17.82 3.83
C GLY A 69 10.13 17.99 2.31
N VAL A 70 9.57 17.02 1.58
CA VAL A 70 9.32 17.11 0.13
C VAL A 70 7.81 17.22 -0.14
N PRO A 71 7.38 17.75 -1.29
CA PRO A 71 5.95 17.94 -1.59
C PRO A 71 5.20 16.59 -1.69
N GLU A 72 3.99 16.53 -1.14
CA GLU A 72 3.12 15.34 -1.21
C GLU A 72 2.37 15.26 -2.56
N GLN A 73 2.13 16.41 -3.19
CA GLN A 73 1.35 16.58 -4.40
C GLN A 73 2.23 16.49 -5.65
N LYS A 74 1.62 16.30 -6.82
CA LYS A 74 2.39 16.27 -8.07
C LYS A 74 2.94 17.66 -8.35
N ARG A 75 4.11 17.72 -9.00
CA ARG A 75 4.73 18.97 -9.41
C ARG A 75 3.83 19.87 -10.26
N ALA A 76 2.94 19.28 -11.06
CA ALA A 76 1.97 20.02 -11.85
C ALA A 76 0.96 20.80 -10.98
N ASP A 77 0.66 20.29 -9.78
CA ASP A 77 -0.33 20.86 -8.87
C ASP A 77 0.29 21.94 -7.96
N ASP A 78 1.57 21.78 -7.57
CA ASP A 78 2.31 22.79 -6.79
C ASP A 78 3.79 22.91 -7.23
N PRO A 79 4.07 23.64 -8.32
CA PRO A 79 5.44 23.85 -8.79
C PRO A 79 6.34 24.58 -7.78
N ALA A 80 5.75 25.44 -6.95
CA ALA A 80 6.49 26.28 -6.00
C ALA A 80 7.05 25.49 -4.81
N ALA A 81 6.30 24.49 -4.32
CA ALA A 81 6.79 23.59 -3.29
C ALA A 81 8.01 22.77 -3.76
N TYR A 82 8.01 22.33 -5.02
CA TYR A 82 9.18 21.63 -5.60
C TYR A 82 10.40 22.55 -5.71
N ALA A 83 10.21 23.82 -6.08
CA ALA A 83 11.32 24.78 -6.15
C ALA A 83 11.95 25.08 -4.78
N LYS A 84 11.19 24.95 -3.69
CA LYS A 84 11.67 25.14 -2.30
C LYS A 84 12.30 23.89 -1.70
N THR A 85 12.25 22.75 -2.39
CA THR A 85 12.80 21.49 -1.89
C THR A 85 14.32 21.53 -1.95
N THR A 86 14.98 21.37 -0.80
CA THR A 86 16.44 21.35 -0.72
C THR A 86 16.99 20.01 -1.20
N PHE A 87 18.26 20.00 -1.62
CA PHE A 87 18.95 18.76 -1.97
C PHE A 87 19.01 17.78 -0.80
N GLU A 88 19.17 18.27 0.44
CA GLU A 88 19.17 17.42 1.65
C GLU A 88 17.81 16.76 1.90
N ASN A 89 16.70 17.48 1.71
CA ASN A 89 15.36 16.91 1.82
C ASN A 89 15.14 15.83 0.76
N LEU A 90 15.56 16.11 -0.48
CA LEU A 90 15.49 15.15 -1.58
C LEU A 90 16.32 13.89 -1.29
N LYS A 91 17.58 14.05 -0.86
CA LYS A 91 18.47 12.94 -0.51
C LYS A 91 17.86 12.07 0.59
N ARG A 92 17.35 12.69 1.66
CA ARG A 92 16.67 11.98 2.75
C ARG A 92 15.45 11.20 2.24
N PHE A 93 14.61 11.82 1.41
CA PHE A 93 13.46 11.16 0.82
C PHE A 93 13.86 9.96 -0.06
N THR A 94 14.84 10.13 -0.95
CA THR A 94 15.31 9.07 -1.85
C THR A 94 15.88 7.88 -1.06
N ILE A 95 16.67 8.12 -0.01
CA ILE A 95 17.18 7.05 0.85
C ILE A 95 16.03 6.33 1.57
N ALA A 96 15.09 7.08 2.17
CA ALA A 96 13.94 6.50 2.86
C ALA A 96 13.05 5.66 1.93
N GLN A 97 12.87 6.10 0.69
CA GLN A 97 12.13 5.34 -0.33
C GLN A 97 12.89 4.09 -0.76
N PHE A 98 14.21 4.18 -0.97
CA PHE A 98 15.03 3.02 -1.29
C PHE A 98 14.95 1.96 -0.18
N GLU A 99 15.10 2.36 1.08
CA GLU A 99 14.99 1.44 2.22
C GLU A 99 13.60 0.83 2.33
N PHE A 100 12.54 1.62 2.14
CA PHE A 100 11.17 1.11 2.14
C PHE A 100 10.96 0.05 1.06
N TRP A 101 11.25 0.37 -0.20
CA TRP A 101 11.00 -0.53 -1.30
C TRP A 101 11.85 -1.80 -1.25
N THR A 102 13.00 -1.78 -0.59
CA THR A 102 13.92 -2.93 -0.49
C THR A 102 13.75 -3.78 0.77
N ARG A 103 13.34 -3.19 1.90
CA ARG A 103 13.32 -3.88 3.20
C ARG A 103 11.93 -4.05 3.80
N ASP A 104 10.95 -3.25 3.41
CA ASP A 104 9.62 -3.28 4.00
C ASP A 104 8.76 -4.43 3.40
N GLU A 105 8.10 -5.17 4.28
CA GLU A 105 7.26 -6.31 3.88
C GLU A 105 6.04 -5.89 3.06
N PHE A 106 5.37 -4.80 3.46
CA PHE A 106 4.25 -4.26 2.71
C PHE A 106 4.71 -3.82 1.32
N ALA A 107 5.82 -3.10 1.22
CA ALA A 107 6.36 -2.64 -0.06
C ALA A 107 6.74 -3.81 -0.99
N ARG A 108 7.36 -4.86 -0.43
CA ARG A 108 7.70 -6.10 -1.15
C ARG A 108 6.46 -6.75 -1.75
N ASP A 109 5.44 -6.98 -0.93
CA ASP A 109 4.23 -7.68 -1.34
C ASP A 109 3.36 -6.82 -2.28
N PHE A 110 3.34 -5.51 -2.07
CA PHE A 110 2.70 -4.56 -2.99
C PHE A 110 3.32 -4.59 -4.38
N ARG A 111 4.65 -4.59 -4.50
CA ARG A 111 5.31 -4.72 -5.81
C ARG A 111 4.97 -6.04 -6.48
N LYS A 112 5.00 -7.15 -5.74
CA LYS A 112 4.65 -8.48 -6.27
C LYS A 112 3.21 -8.53 -6.77
N MET A 113 2.27 -7.99 -5.99
CA MET A 113 0.88 -7.86 -6.40
C MET A 113 0.76 -7.12 -7.73
N LEU A 114 1.43 -5.97 -7.89
CA LEU A 114 1.36 -5.21 -9.15
C LEU A 114 2.00 -5.93 -10.35
N THR A 115 3.05 -6.74 -10.14
CA THR A 115 3.73 -7.46 -11.23
C THR A 115 3.00 -8.72 -11.68
N LEU A 116 2.28 -9.40 -10.78
CA LEU A 116 1.54 -10.62 -11.12
C LEU A 116 0.29 -10.31 -11.95
N GLU A 117 -0.28 -9.11 -11.82
CA GLU A 117 -1.47 -8.67 -12.57
C GLU A 117 -1.13 -8.07 -13.96
N GLN A 118 0.13 -8.14 -14.39
CA GLN A 118 0.55 -7.66 -15.71
C GLN A 118 0.48 -8.73 -16.81
N TYR A 119 0.13 -9.96 -16.45
CA TYR A 119 0.05 -11.14 -17.32
C TYR A 119 -1.27 -11.88 -17.09
#